data_AF-K9UZ24-F1
#
_entry.id   AF-K9UZ24-F1
#
_cell.length_a   1.000
_cell.length_b   1.000
_cell.length_c   1.000
_cell.angle_alpha   90.00
_cell.angle_beta   90.00
_cell.angle_gamma   90.00
#
_symmetry.space_group_name_H-M   'P 1'
#
loop_
_entity.id
_entity.type
_entity.pdbx_description
1 polymer ?
#
loop_
_entity_poly.entity_id
_entity_poly.type
_entity_poly.pdbx_seq_one_letter_code
_entity_poly.pdbx_strand_id
1 'polypeptide(L)' 'MLQSIEGIYKDGKVELDELPLEVSESRVIVTFLETKTSLQHQQMMKFGMFSGNKQSTEEDFSIAEFHGDKEDYLDWSK' A
#
# COMPACT_ATOMS: atom_id res chain seq x y z
N MET A 1 11.58 -34.62 6.43
CA MET A 1 10.68 -33.46 6.69
C MET A 1 11.36 -32.22 6.13
N LEU A 2 10.63 -31.32 5.49
CA LEU A 2 11.15 -30.01 5.09
C LEU A 2 11.08 -29.08 6.31
N GLN A 3 12.19 -28.45 6.66
CA GLN A 3 12.24 -27.40 7.69
C GLN A 3 12.46 -26.07 6.99
N SER A 4 11.72 -25.04 7.41
CA SER A 4 11.86 -23.68 6.92
C SER A 4 12.37 -22.81 8.06
N ILE A 5 13.47 -22.10 7.79
CA ILE A 5 14.16 -21.25 8.76
C ILE A 5 14.29 -19.89 8.12
N GLU A 6 13.94 -18.85 8.89
CA GLU A 6 14.10 -17.48 8.44
C GLU A 6 15.55 -17.03 8.56
N GLY A 7 15.96 -16.16 7.66
CA GLY A 7 17.32 -15.66 7.61
C GLY A 7 17.44 -14.46 6.72
N ILE A 8 18.56 -13.76 6.87
CA ILE A 8 18.86 -12.53 6.14
C ILE A 8 19.88 -12.86 5.06
N TYR A 9 19.56 -12.51 3.81
CA TYR A 9 20.51 -12.58 2.72
C TYR A 9 21.31 -11.26 2.62
N LYS A 10 22.64 -11.36 2.66
CA LYS A 10 23.55 -10.22 2.53
C LYS A 10 24.83 -10.64 1.81
N ASP A 11 25.19 -9.90 0.75
CA ASP A 11 26.45 -10.07 0.01
C ASP A 11 26.74 -11.52 -0.46
N GLY A 12 25.71 -12.25 -0.89
CA GLY A 12 25.86 -13.63 -1.34
C GLY A 12 25.86 -14.67 -0.22
N LYS A 13 25.65 -14.27 1.03
CA LYS A 13 25.55 -15.15 2.19
C LYS A 13 24.15 -15.09 2.79
N VAL A 14 23.68 -16.23 3.27
CA VAL A 14 22.44 -16.33 4.06
C VAL A 14 22.86 -16.50 5.51
N GLU A 15 22.54 -15.54 6.35
CA GLU A 15 22.68 -15.63 7.80
C GLU A 15 21.35 -16.14 8.37
N LEU A 16 21.36 -17.32 9.00
CA LEU A 16 20.16 -17.90 9.60
C LEU A 16 19.90 -17.23 10.95
N ASP A 17 18.64 -16.84 11.21
CA ASP A 17 18.26 -16.32 12.53
C ASP A 17 18.20 -17.46 13.58
N GLU A 18 17.92 -18.68 13.13
CA GLU A 18 17.85 -19.86 13.99
C GLU A 18 18.69 -21.01 13.43
N LEU A 19 19.29 -21.80 14.32
CA LEU A 19 20.03 -22.99 13.93
C LEU A 19 19.09 -24.20 13.86
N PRO A 20 19.06 -24.94 12.74
CA PRO A 20 18.32 -26.19 12.67
C PRO A 20 18.87 -27.19 13.70
N LEU A 21 17.96 -27.76 14.50
CA LEU A 21 18.32 -28.87 15.38
C LEU A 21 18.61 -30.11 14.52
N GLU A 22 19.78 -30.70 14.73
CA GLU A 22 20.21 -31.98 14.12
C GLU A 22 20.54 -31.94 12.61
N VAL A 23 20.87 -30.78 12.03
CA VAL A 23 21.33 -30.69 10.63
C VAL A 23 22.78 -30.24 10.58
N SER A 24 23.69 -31.16 10.23
CA SER A 24 25.12 -30.86 10.05
C SER A 24 25.47 -30.41 8.62
N GLU A 25 24.86 -31.03 7.61
CA GLU A 25 25.02 -30.69 6.19
C GLU A 25 23.77 -31.10 5.42
N SER A 26 23.25 -30.21 4.55
CA SER A 26 22.11 -30.51 3.70
C SER A 26 22.06 -29.57 2.50
N ARG A 27 21.37 -29.98 1.43
CA ARG A 27 21.05 -29.10 0.29
C ARG A 27 19.88 -28.18 0.68
N VAL A 28 20.01 -26.89 0.34
CA VAL A 28 19.00 -25.86 0.64
C VAL A 28 18.49 -25.19 -0.64
N ILE A 29 17.24 -24.71 -0.59
CA ILE A 29 16.64 -23.88 -1.62
C ILE A 29 16.41 -22.50 -0.99
N VAL A 30 16.93 -21.44 -1.60
CA VAL A 30 16.76 -20.07 -1.14
C VAL A 30 15.62 -19.42 -1.91
N THR A 31 14.64 -18.87 -1.20
CA THR A 31 13.52 -18.12 -1.80
C THR A 31 13.50 -16.72 -1.18
N PHE A 32 13.46 -15.68 -2.02
CA PHE A 32 13.43 -14.30 -1.57
C PHE A 32 11.98 -13.85 -1.38
N LEU A 33 11.67 -13.34 -0.19
CA LEU A 33 10.39 -12.71 0.08
C LEU A 33 10.44 -11.26 -0.38
N GLU A 34 9.55 -10.86 -1.29
CA GLU A 34 9.40 -9.47 -1.68
C GLU A 34 8.88 -8.67 -0.49
N THR A 35 9.71 -7.77 0.06
CA THR A 35 9.21 -6.75 0.97
C THR A 35 8.34 -5.81 0.15
N LYS A 36 7.01 -5.96 0.25
CA LYS A 36 6.10 -4.90 -0.17
C LYS A 36 6.40 -3.69 0.71
N THR A 37 7.31 -2.82 0.26
CA THR A 37 7.41 -1.47 0.79
C THR A 37 6.10 -0.81 0.48
N SER A 38 5.14 -0.93 1.41
CA SER A 38 4.02 -0.01 1.44
C SER A 38 4.68 1.33 1.73
N LEU A 39 4.98 2.09 0.67
CA LEU A 39 5.05 3.53 0.74
C LEU A 39 3.65 3.96 1.16
N GLN A 40 3.32 3.79 2.44
CA GLN A 40 2.23 4.47 3.09
C GLN A 40 2.66 5.93 3.06
N HIS A 41 2.44 6.57 1.91
CA HIS A 41 2.28 8.00 1.89
C HIS A 41 1.23 8.25 2.97
N GLN A 42 1.63 8.87 4.08
CA GLN A 42 0.68 9.35 5.07
C GLN A 42 -0.14 10.42 4.35
N GLN A 43 -1.15 9.99 3.58
CA GLN A 43 -2.20 10.85 3.10
C GLN A 43 -2.95 11.26 4.36
N MET A 44 -2.51 12.37 4.93
CA MET A 44 -3.24 13.08 5.96
C MET A 44 -4.62 13.31 5.37
N MET A 45 -5.63 12.58 5.86
CA MET A 45 -7.02 12.76 5.46
C MET A 45 -7.39 14.21 5.77
N LYS A 46 -7.33 15.07 4.76
CA LYS A 46 -7.95 16.38 4.82
C LYS A 46 -9.41 16.14 4.48
N PHE A 47 -10.30 16.59 5.37
CA PHE A 47 -11.75 16.54 5.18
C PHE A 47 -12.09 16.85 3.71
N GLY A 48 -12.69 15.89 3.00
CA GLY A 48 -13.10 16.04 1.59
C GLY A 48 -12.37 15.17 0.56
N MET A 49 -11.31 14.43 0.91
CA MET A 49 -10.64 13.54 -0.05
C MET A 49 -10.97 12.06 0.20
N PHE A 50 -11.42 11.37 -0.86
CA PHE A 50 -11.70 9.92 -0.87
C PHE A 50 -10.46 9.11 -0.43
N SER A 51 -10.68 8.04 0.34
CA SER A 51 -9.65 7.08 0.76
C SER A 51 -9.25 6.15 -0.38
N GLY A 52 -8.54 6.67 -1.37
CA GLY A 52 -8.11 5.92 -2.55
C GLY A 52 -6.77 6.42 -3.11
N ASN A 53 -6.08 5.56 -3.86
CA ASN A 53 -4.78 5.85 -4.45
C ASN A 53 -4.83 6.82 -5.64
N LYS A 54 -6.03 7.24 -6.06
CA LYS A 54 -6.25 8.15 -7.17
C LYS A 54 -6.69 9.49 -6.60
N GLN A 55 -5.88 10.53 -6.84
CA GLN A 55 -6.23 11.91 -6.48
C GLN A 55 -7.37 12.38 -7.39
N SER A 56 -8.42 12.95 -6.79
CA SER A 56 -9.53 13.53 -7.54
C SER A 56 -9.04 14.71 -8.38
N THR A 57 -9.53 14.80 -9.62
CA THR A 57 -9.33 15.97 -10.48
C THR A 57 -10.59 16.85 -10.48
N GLU A 58 -10.54 18.06 -11.01
CA GLU A 58 -11.68 18.99 -11.03
C GLU A 58 -12.90 18.37 -11.73
N GLU A 59 -12.65 17.54 -12.75
CA GLU A 59 -13.68 16.83 -13.49
C GLU A 59 -14.46 15.84 -12.62
N ASP A 60 -13.83 15.24 -11.60
CA ASP A 60 -14.49 14.34 -10.65
C ASP A 60 -15.50 15.08 -9.75
N PHE A 61 -15.34 16.39 -9.57
CA PHE A 61 -16.25 17.24 -8.78
C PHE A 61 -17.40 17.84 -9.61
N SER A 62 -17.30 17.83 -10.95
CA SER A 62 -18.34 18.38 -11.84
C SER A 62 -19.70 17.70 -11.66
N ILE A 63 -19.73 16.40 -11.33
CA ILE A 63 -20.98 15.66 -11.09
C ILE A 63 -21.70 16.14 -9.82
N ALA A 64 -20.96 16.62 -8.83
CA ALA A 64 -21.50 17.14 -7.58
C ALA A 64 -21.72 18.66 -7.61
N GLU A 65 -21.43 19.32 -8.73
CA GLU A 65 -21.62 20.76 -8.87
C GLU A 65 -23.11 21.10 -8.82
N PHE A 66 -23.49 21.85 -7.80
CA PHE A 66 -24.86 22.31 -7.63
C PHE A 66 -25.12 23.47 -8.59
N HIS A 67 -25.74 23.16 -9.73
CA HIS A 67 -26.35 24.17 -10.58
C HIS A 67 -27.76 24.40 -10.07
N GLY A 68 -27.93 25.38 -9.18
CA GLY A 68 -29.23 25.71 -8.60
C GLY A 68 -30.31 25.87 -9.68
N ASP A 69 -31.51 25.35 -9.38
CA ASP A 69 -32.61 25.37 -10.34
C ASP A 69 -33.04 26.81 -10.64
N LYS A 70 -33.10 27.16 -11.93
CA LYS A 70 -33.58 28.47 -12.39
C LYS A 70 -35.07 28.69 -12.10
N GLU A 71 -35.81 27.65 -11.74
CA GLU A 71 -37.26 27.68 -11.54
C GLU A 71 -37.67 28.18 -10.15
N ASP A 72 -36.73 28.30 -9.21
CA ASP A 72 -37.04 28.74 -7.84
C ASP A 72 -37.18 30.27 -7.71
N TYR A 73 -36.96 31.03 -8.81
CA TYR A 73 -36.96 32.52 -8.85
C TYR A 73 -36.06 33.19 -7.79
N LEU A 74 -35.17 32.41 -7.17
CA LEU A 74 -34.20 32.83 -6.17
C LEU A 74 -32.85 33.04 -6.86
N ASP A 75 -32.33 34.26 -6.77
CA ASP A 75 -31.00 34.58 -7.30
C ASP A 75 -29.93 34.16 -6.29
N TRP A 76 -29.26 33.05 -6.59
CA TRP A 76 -28.17 32.49 -5.80
C TRP A 76 -26.80 33.09 -6.14
N SER A 77 -26.75 34.10 -7.03
CA SER A 77 -25.51 34.68 -7.56
C SER A 77 -24.87 35.77 -6.68
N LYS A 78 -25.12 35.80 -5.37
CA LYS A 78 -24.54 36.80 -4.46
C LYS A 78 -23.33 36.31 -3.70
#